data_AF-A0A353R2M7-F1
#
_entry.id   AF-A0A353R2M7-F1
#
_cell.length_a   1.000
_cell.length_b   1.000
_cell.length_c   1.000
_cell.angle_alpha   90.00
_cell.angle_beta   90.00
_cell.angle_gamma   90.00
#
_symmetry.space_group_name_H-M   'P 1'
#
loop_
_entity.id
_entity.type
_entity.pdbx_description
1 polymer ?
#
loop_
_entity_poly.entity_id
_entity_poly.type
_entity_poly.pdbx_seq_one_letter_code
_entity_poly.pdbx_strand_id
1 'polypeptide(L)'
;IGTCITALLAATAVTGANAIFALQIALVHLIYNVLGVILIYGIPFLREVPIRAAQTLADATVKHKLYAVAYIGLVFFVIPFVLIGGSALAG
;
A
#
# COMPACT_ATOMS: atom_id res chain seq x y z
N ILE A 1 -8.64 -0.60 -5.16
CA ILE A 1 -9.36 -1.25 -6.29
C ILE A 1 -9.10 -0.53 -7.60
N GLY A 2 -9.41 0.77 -7.75
CA GLY A 2 -9.23 1.50 -9.01
C GLY A 2 -7.81 1.39 -9.60
N THR A 3 -6.77 1.61 -8.80
CA THR A 3 -5.36 1.44 -9.21
C THR A 3 -5.02 0.01 -9.65
N CYS A 4 -5.63 -1.01 -9.04
CA CYS A 4 -5.47 -2.40 -9.44
C CYS A 4 -6.14 -2.70 -10.80
N ILE A 5 -7.30 -2.08 -11.07
CA ILE A 5 -7.96 -2.18 -12.37
C ILE A 5 -7.11 -1.51 -13.45
N THR A 6 -6.56 -0.32 -13.18
CA THR A 6 -5.62 0.33 -14.10
C THR A 6 -4.37 -0.53 -14.33
N ALA A 7 -3.81 -1.14 -13.29
CA ALA A 7 -2.69 -2.07 -13.42
C ALA A 7 -3.04 -3.31 -14.25
N LEU A 8 -4.26 -3.84 -14.09
CA LEU A 8 -4.75 -4.96 -14.89
C LEU A 8 -4.86 -4.59 -16.38
N LEU A 9 -5.44 -3.42 -16.69
CA LEU A 9 -5.50 -2.91 -18.05
C LEU A 9 -4.09 -2.71 -18.64
N ALA A 10 -3.17 -2.11 -17.88
CA ALA A 10 -1.79 -1.93 -18.30
C ALA A 10 -1.08 -3.27 -18.55
N ALA A 11 -1.31 -4.27 -17.71
CA ALA A 11 -0.71 -5.60 -17.86
C ALA A 11 -1.16 -6.31 -19.14
N THR A 12 -2.38 -6.09 -19.61
CA THR A 12 -2.86 -6.66 -20.89
C THR A 12 -2.17 -6.07 -22.12
N ALA A 13 -1.55 -4.90 -22.00
CA ALA A 13 -0.78 -4.27 -23.07
C ALA A 13 0.70 -4.71 -23.08
N VAL A 14 1.16 -5.45 -22.06
CA VAL A 14 2.54 -5.95 -21.99
C VAL A 14 2.70 -7.18 -22.88
N THR A 15 3.74 -7.18 -23.71
CA THR A 15 4.08 -8.29 -24.62
C THR A 15 5.50 -8.82 -24.34
N GLY A 16 5.84 -9.97 -24.94
CA GLY A 16 7.15 -10.60 -24.77
C GLY A 16 7.29 -11.39 -23.47
N ALA A 17 8.53 -11.63 -23.04
CA ALA A 17 8.86 -12.52 -21.92
C ALA A 17 8.20 -12.12 -20.57
N ASN A 18 7.83 -10.85 -20.40
CA ASN A 18 7.29 -10.32 -19.16
C ASN A 18 5.76 -10.26 -19.10
N ALA A 19 5.05 -10.63 -20.18
CA ALA A 19 3.59 -10.50 -20.25
C ALA A 19 2.86 -11.29 -19.16
N ILE A 20 3.28 -12.54 -18.93
CA ILE A 20 2.69 -13.42 -17.91
C ILE A 20 2.94 -12.85 -16.51
N PHE A 21 4.17 -12.38 -16.23
CA PHE A 21 4.52 -11.79 -14.94
C PHE A 21 3.74 -10.50 -14.66
N ALA A 22 3.60 -9.62 -15.66
CA ALA A 22 2.82 -8.39 -15.53
C ALA A 22 1.36 -8.69 -15.17
N LEU A 23 0.73 -9.64 -15.88
CA LEU A 23 -0.65 -10.05 -15.61
C LEU A 23 -0.78 -10.71 -14.23
N GLN A 24 0.15 -11.57 -13.86
CA GLN A 24 0.18 -12.21 -12.55
C GLN A 24 0.26 -11.19 -11.42
N ILE A 25 1.16 -10.20 -11.52
CA ILE A 25 1.30 -9.14 -10.52
C ILE A 25 0.00 -8.35 -10.41
N ALA A 26 -0.60 -7.95 -11.54
CA ALA A 26 -1.85 -7.19 -11.53
C ALA A 26 -3.02 -7.97 -10.91
N LEU A 27 -3.14 -9.27 -11.21
CA LEU A 27 -4.17 -10.13 -10.64
C LEU A 27 -3.99 -10.35 -9.14
N VAL A 28 -2.76 -10.64 -8.68
CA VAL A 28 -2.48 -10.79 -7.25
C VAL A 28 -2.83 -9.51 -6.50
N HIS A 29 -2.47 -8.34 -7.04
CA HIS A 29 -2.82 -7.06 -6.42
C HIS A 29 -4.34 -6.85 -6.40
N LEU A 30 -5.05 -7.14 -7.49
CA LEU A 30 -6.50 -6.99 -7.55
C LEU A 30 -7.20 -7.88 -6.52
N ILE A 31 -6.87 -9.18 -6.51
CA ILE A 31 -7.46 -10.16 -5.60
C ILE A 31 -7.15 -9.78 -4.15
N TYR A 32 -5.89 -9.48 -3.84
CA TYR A 32 -5.48 -9.07 -2.50
C TYR A 32 -6.25 -7.83 -2.01
N ASN A 33 -6.40 -6.81 -2.87
CA ASN A 33 -7.11 -5.58 -2.51
C ASN A 33 -8.63 -5.81 -2.35
N VAL A 34 -9.24 -6.64 -3.20
CA VAL A 34 -10.66 -6.99 -3.07
C VAL A 34 -10.90 -7.78 -1.79
N LEU A 35 -10.09 -8.79 -1.51
CA LEU A 35 -10.16 -9.56 -0.27
C LEU A 35 -9.91 -8.67 0.95
N GLY A 36 -8.95 -7.75 0.88
CA GLY A 36 -8.69 -6.79 1.94
C GLY A 36 -9.89 -5.89 2.24
N VAL A 37 -10.58 -5.40 1.20
CA VAL A 37 -11.83 -4.63 1.38
C VAL A 37 -12.92 -5.50 2.02
N ILE A 38 -13.12 -6.72 1.51
CA ILE A 38 -14.11 -7.65 2.08
C ILE A 38 -13.81 -7.93 3.55
N LEU A 39 -12.55 -8.15 3.90
CA LEU A 39 -12.12 -8.45 5.27
C LEU A 39 -12.28 -7.23 6.19
N ILE A 40 -11.82 -6.05 5.78
CA ILE A 40 -11.87 -4.84 6.59
C ILE A 40 -13.31 -4.36 6.78
N TYR A 41 -14.14 -4.37 5.73
CA TYR A 41 -15.52 -3.89 5.80
C TYR A 41 -16.51 -4.97 6.23
N GLY A 42 -16.17 -6.25 6.06
CA GLY A 42 -16.97 -7.37 6.56
C GLY A 42 -16.85 -7.58 8.07
N ILE A 43 -15.75 -7.13 8.68
CA ILE A 43 -15.54 -7.20 10.14
C ILE A 43 -15.69 -5.79 10.74
N PRO A 44 -16.79 -5.48 11.46
CA PRO A 44 -17.11 -4.13 11.92
C PRO A 44 -15.98 -3.42 12.69
N PHE A 45 -15.25 -4.17 13.53
CA PHE A 45 -14.13 -3.63 14.30
C PHE A 45 -12.95 -3.18 13.41
N LEU A 46 -12.63 -3.93 12.35
CA LEU A 46 -11.49 -3.60 11.49
C LEU A 46 -11.71 -2.32 10.70
N ARG A 47 -12.95 -2.00 10.35
CA ARG A 47 -13.30 -0.76 9.67
C ARG A 47 -12.96 0.49 10.49
N GLU A 48 -13.11 0.44 11.82
CA GLU A 48 -12.86 1.61 12.67
C GLU A 48 -11.38 1.92 12.82
N VAL A 49 -10.51 0.92 12.72
CA VAL A 49 -9.07 1.05 12.95
C VAL A 49 -8.41 2.07 12.01
N PRO A 50 -8.54 1.96 10.66
CA PRO A 50 -7.98 2.95 9.74
C PRO A 50 -8.54 4.35 9.94
N ILE A 51 -9.84 4.47 10.24
CA ILE A 51 -10.53 5.75 10.41
C ILE A 51 -9.98 6.48 11.65
N ARG A 52 -9.91 5.79 12.79
CA ARG A 52 -9.36 6.37 14.03
C ARG A 52 -7.88 6.71 13.90
N ALA A 53 -7.10 5.87 13.23
CA ALA A 53 -5.69 6.14 12.98
C ALA A 53 -5.49 7.41 12.13
N ALA A 54 -6.28 7.57 11.06
CA ALA A 54 -6.24 8.75 10.20
C ALA A 54 -6.66 10.03 10.95
N GLN A 55 -7.73 9.97 11.76
CA GLN A 55 -8.18 11.10 12.59
C GLN A 55 -7.11 11.51 13.60
N THR A 56 -6.52 10.54 14.31
CA THR A 56 -5.47 10.81 15.31
C THR A 56 -4.24 11.45 14.65
N LEU A 57 -3.84 10.96 13.48
CA LEU A 57 -2.73 11.55 12.72
C LEU A 57 -3.06 12.96 12.23
N ALA A 58 -4.29 13.20 11.77
CA ALA A 58 -4.75 14.51 11.35
C ALA A 58 -4.74 15.51 12.51
N ASP A 59 -5.29 15.15 13.67
CA ASP A 59 -5.32 16.00 14.86
C ASP A 59 -3.90 16.36 15.35
N ALA A 60 -2.98 15.40 15.33
CA ALA A 60 -1.57 15.64 15.64
C ALA A 60 -0.93 16.61 14.63
N THR A 61 -1.19 16.40 13.34
CA THR A 61 -0.64 17.22 12.24
C THR A 61 -1.15 18.67 12.29
N VAL A 62 -2.42 18.88 12.64
CA VAL A 62 -3.01 20.21 12.80
C VAL A 62 -2.32 20.99 13.92
N LYS A 63 -1.99 20.31 15.03
CA LYS A 63 -1.23 20.93 16.13
C LYS A 63 0.20 21.25 15.72
N HIS A 64 0.84 20.38 14.93
CA HIS A 64 2.22 20.58 14.52
C HIS A 64 2.56 19.88 13.20
N LYS A 65 2.86 20.67 12.16
CA LYS A 65 3.10 20.19 10.79
C LYS A 65 4.28 19.21 10.68
N LEU A 66 5.25 19.24 11.61
CA LEU A 66 6.37 18.29 11.56
C LEU A 66 5.91 16.84 11.77
N TYR A 67 4.74 16.57 12.36
CA TYR A 67 4.23 15.20 12.43
C TYR A 67 3.93 14.61 11.05
N ALA A 68 3.38 15.40 10.11
CA ALA A 68 3.18 14.94 8.74
C ALA A 68 4.51 14.71 8.02
N VAL A 69 5.47 15.63 8.18
CA VAL A 69 6.81 15.49 7.58
C VAL A 69 7.51 14.25 8.14
N ALA A 70 7.47 14.04 9.44
CA ALA A 70 8.04 12.87 10.10
C ALA A 70 7.34 11.57 9.64
N TYR A 71 6.01 11.55 9.56
CA TYR A 71 5.27 10.38 9.08
C TYR A 71 5.65 10.03 7.64
N ILE A 72 5.65 11.01 6.74
CA ILE A 72 6.03 10.79 5.34
C ILE A 72 7.49 10.33 5.24
N GLY A 73 8.40 11.05 5.90
CA GLY A 73 9.82 10.72 5.91
C GLY A 73 10.09 9.31 6.43
N LEU A 74 9.46 8.94 7.54
CA LEU A 74 9.65 7.64 8.17
C LEU A 74 9.04 6.51 7.32
N VAL A 75 7.75 6.62 6.97
CA VAL A 75 6.98 5.51 6.38
C VAL A 75 7.31 5.29 4.91
N PHE A 76 7.54 6.35 4.13
CA PHE A 76 7.77 6.23 2.69
C PHE A 76 9.26 6.17 2.32
N PHE A 77 10.17 6.60 3.20
CA PHE A 77 11.60 6.60 2.91
C PHE A 77 12.37 5.74 3.90
N VAL A 78 12.44 6.14 5.18
CA VAL A 78 13.34 5.48 6.16
C VAL A 78 13.05 3.99 6.30
N ILE A 79 11.79 3.60 6.52
CA ILE A 79 11.41 2.19 6.68
C ILE A 79 11.75 1.37 5.42
N PRO A 80 11.32 1.75 4.20
CA PRO A 80 11.71 1.05 2.98
C PRO A 80 13.22 0.95 2.79
N PHE A 81 13.98 2.04 3.00
CA PHE A 81 15.43 2.04 2.86
C PHE A 81 16.10 1.09 3.85
N VAL A 82 15.68 1.10 5.11
CA VAL A 82 16.22 0.20 6.13
C VAL A 82 15.91 -1.26 5.81
N LEU A 83 14.69 -1.57 5.36
CA LEU A 83 14.31 -2.95 5.02
C LEU A 83 15.07 -3.46 3.79
N ILE A 84 15.14 -2.66 2.72
CA ILE A 84 15.85 -3.05 1.50
C ILE A 84 17.36 -3.13 1.77
N GLY A 85 17.94 -2.12 2.40
CA GLY A 85 19.37 -2.11 2.75
C GLY A 85 19.74 -3.25 3.70
N GLY A 86 18.89 -3.52 4.69
CA GLY A 86 19.06 -4.67 5.59
C GLY A 86 18.99 -6.01 4.86
N SER A 87 18.03 -6.19 3.95
CA SER A 87 17.94 -7.42 3.15
C SER A 87 19.15 -7.64 2.24
N ALA A 88 19.77 -6.56 1.73
CA ALA A 88 20.94 -6.63 0.88
C ALA A 88 22.25 -6.94 1.64
N LEU A 89 22.28 -6.72 2.97
CA LEU A 89 23.41 -7.07 3.82
C LEU A 89 23.30 -8.50 4.41
N ALA A 90 22.09 -9.07 4.41
CA ALA A 90 21.80 -10.38 4.98
C ALA A 90 21.73 -11.52 3.93
N GLY A 91 21.74 -11.18 2.64
CA GLY A 91 21.84 -12.12 1.51
C GLY A 91 23.20 -12.07 0.86
#